data_AF-D0NMD6-F1
#
_entry.id   AF-D0NMD6-F1
#
_cell.length_a   1.000
_cell.length_b   1.000
_cell.length_c   1.000
_cell.angle_alpha   90.00
_cell.angle_beta   90.00
_cell.angle_gamma   90.00
#
_symmetry.space_group_name_H-M   'P 1'
#
loop_
_entity.id
_entity.type
_entity.pdbx_description
1 polymer ?
#
loop_
_entity_poly.entity_id
_entity_poly.type
_entity_poly.pdbx_seq_one_letter_code
_entity_poly.pdbx_strand_id
1 'polypeptide(L)'
;MYLELPTGRDDEDWAGLMLDCGEGSLGQLYRYGGGDKRRLQELVDRLKCVWISHNHADHHLGLLRLLSARASTVEEPLLVIGPTPLQFWLDEYAALDPTVRNKYAFVDNLSFDESDSRSQQVEYHVKAARARVWLRETLNISQLECVPVKHAHQSYAVVLTFVNDAKLAFSGDCRPSEKLAEKATNAFLMVHEATFEDELTKEAKDKAHCTMAEAIQVGRQANARHLLLTHFSQRYPKTAVLSSSSAESAMDVLTAIDMLSLRFRELRQPQLMDVCTQLMTQDDDEDSEAAASHTAQQQRQERKKQKSVERTAQS
;
A
#
# COMPACT_ATOMS: atom_id res chain seq x y z
N MET A 1 3.24 0.17 -1.60
CA MET A 1 3.25 0.95 -2.87
C MET A 1 4.58 1.68 -2.99
N TYR A 2 5.24 1.67 -4.16
CA TYR A 2 6.48 2.43 -4.40
C TYR A 2 6.18 3.59 -5.36
N LEU A 3 6.52 4.81 -4.97
CA LEU A 3 6.38 6.04 -5.74
C LEU A 3 7.76 6.51 -6.21
N GLU A 4 7.95 6.66 -7.51
CA GLU A 4 9.09 7.38 -8.08
C GLU A 4 8.68 8.85 -8.26
N LEU A 5 9.35 9.76 -7.55
CA LEU A 5 9.07 11.20 -7.56
C LEU A 5 10.23 11.97 -8.19
N PRO A 6 9.99 12.93 -9.10
CA PRO A 6 11.06 13.72 -9.68
C PRO A 6 11.66 14.63 -8.61
N THR A 7 12.99 14.79 -8.61
CA THR A 7 13.70 15.64 -7.61
C THR A 7 13.90 17.09 -8.07
N GLY A 8 13.53 17.41 -9.31
CA GLY A 8 13.60 18.76 -9.87
C GLY A 8 15.02 19.29 -10.16
N ARG A 9 16.06 18.46 -9.99
CA ARG A 9 17.46 18.84 -10.27
C ARG A 9 17.86 18.61 -11.72
N ASP A 10 17.33 17.56 -12.35
CA ASP A 10 17.40 17.22 -13.78
C ASP A 10 16.24 16.26 -14.13
N ASP A 11 15.83 16.16 -15.40
CA ASP A 11 14.72 15.30 -15.87
C ASP A 11 14.96 13.77 -15.65
N GLU A 12 16.16 13.39 -15.25
CA GLU A 12 16.58 11.98 -15.04
C GLU A 12 16.73 11.57 -13.56
N ASP A 13 16.62 12.51 -12.61
CA ASP A 13 16.86 12.22 -11.19
C ASP A 13 15.55 12.05 -10.41
N TRP A 14 15.34 10.82 -9.93
CA TRP A 14 14.15 10.38 -9.23
C TRP A 14 14.49 9.90 -7.82
N ALA A 15 13.62 10.21 -6.86
CA ALA A 15 13.67 9.74 -5.49
C ALA A 15 12.47 8.84 -5.17
N GLY A 16 12.71 7.79 -4.41
CA GLY A 16 11.70 6.83 -4.03
C GLY A 16 11.00 7.20 -2.71
N LEU A 17 9.68 7.06 -2.68
CA LEU A 17 8.87 7.02 -1.47
C LEU A 17 8.09 5.70 -1.45
N MET A 18 8.16 4.96 -0.35
CA MET A 18 7.38 3.75 -0.18
C MET A 18 6.27 3.97 0.86
N LEU A 19 5.04 3.59 0.53
CA LEU A 19 3.90 3.56 1.43
C LEU A 19 3.59 2.10 1.77
N ASP A 20 3.84 1.75 3.04
CA ASP A 20 3.92 0.38 3.57
C ASP A 20 5.00 -0.50 2.90
N CYS A 21 5.58 -1.39 3.69
CA CYS A 21 6.67 -2.28 3.31
C CYS A 21 6.50 -3.67 3.94
N GLY A 22 5.45 -4.38 3.54
CA GLY A 22 5.17 -5.76 3.94
C GLY A 22 6.26 -6.77 3.57
N GLU A 23 6.17 -7.97 4.13
CA GLU A 23 7.05 -9.08 3.75
C GLU A 23 7.07 -9.29 2.23
N GLY A 24 8.25 -9.61 1.69
CA GLY A 24 8.41 -9.85 0.25
C GLY A 24 8.54 -8.58 -0.61
N SER A 25 8.39 -7.38 -0.04
CA SER A 25 8.52 -6.11 -0.78
C SER A 25 9.82 -5.99 -1.59
N LEU A 26 10.97 -6.37 -1.03
CA LEU A 26 12.24 -6.39 -1.75
C LEU A 26 12.23 -7.37 -2.93
N GLY A 27 11.57 -8.52 -2.76
CA GLY A 27 11.37 -9.51 -3.82
C GLY A 27 10.46 -8.99 -4.93
N GLN A 28 9.42 -8.23 -4.60
CA GLN A 28 8.56 -7.57 -5.58
C GLN A 28 9.33 -6.51 -6.38
N LEU A 29 10.22 -5.73 -5.74
CA LEU A 29 11.12 -4.81 -6.45
C LEU A 29 12.08 -5.54 -7.40
N TYR A 30 12.59 -6.71 -6.98
CA TYR A 30 13.45 -7.54 -7.83
C TYR A 30 12.69 -8.06 -9.06
N ARG A 31 11.45 -8.53 -8.87
CA ARG A 31 10.56 -8.93 -9.98
C ARG A 31 10.23 -7.75 -10.89
N TYR A 32 10.02 -6.56 -10.33
CA TYR A 32 9.74 -5.34 -11.09
C TYR A 32 10.93 -4.96 -11.98
N GLY A 33 12.14 -5.10 -11.47
CA GLY A 33 13.37 -4.94 -12.24
C GLY A 33 13.65 -6.07 -13.23
N GLY A 34 12.70 -6.96 -13.53
CA GLY A 34 12.87 -8.08 -14.45
C GLY A 34 13.85 -9.15 -13.94
N GLY A 35 14.07 -9.23 -12.63
CA GLY A 35 15.09 -10.09 -12.04
C GLY A 35 16.52 -9.55 -12.19
N ASP A 36 16.69 -8.27 -12.54
CA ASP A 36 18.02 -7.64 -12.58
C ASP A 36 18.42 -7.11 -11.20
N LYS A 37 19.50 -7.64 -10.63
CA LYS A 37 20.06 -7.19 -9.36
C LYS A 37 20.56 -5.75 -9.41
N ARG A 38 21.06 -5.28 -10.55
CA ARG A 38 21.49 -3.89 -10.71
C ARG A 38 20.28 -2.96 -10.63
N ARG A 39 19.22 -3.28 -11.36
CA ARG A 39 17.97 -2.51 -11.32
C ARG A 39 17.33 -2.53 -9.93
N LEU A 40 17.33 -3.67 -9.25
CA LEU A 40 16.93 -3.75 -7.84
C LEU A 40 17.76 -2.78 -6.99
N GLN A 41 19.08 -2.80 -7.11
CA GLN A 41 19.96 -1.94 -6.34
C GLN A 41 19.70 -0.46 -6.63
N GLU A 42 19.47 -0.06 -7.88
CA GLU A 42 19.09 1.31 -8.24
C GLU A 42 17.80 1.76 -7.52
N LEU A 43 16.76 0.92 -7.52
CA LEU A 43 15.49 1.22 -6.85
C LEU A 43 15.66 1.29 -5.33
N VAL A 44 16.46 0.39 -4.77
CA VAL A 44 16.79 0.34 -3.36
C VAL A 44 17.57 1.58 -2.95
N ASP A 45 18.58 2.00 -3.72
CA ASP A 45 19.44 3.15 -3.41
C ASP A 45 18.69 4.49 -3.52
N ARG A 46 17.84 4.63 -4.54
CA ARG A 46 17.00 5.81 -4.76
C ARG A 46 15.89 5.97 -3.74
N LEU A 47 15.51 4.93 -3.01
CA LEU A 47 14.51 5.03 -1.96
C LEU A 47 14.99 5.98 -0.85
N LYS A 48 14.26 7.05 -0.60
CA LYS A 48 14.63 8.07 0.40
C LYS A 48 13.73 8.05 1.63
N CYS A 49 12.47 7.64 1.47
CA CYS A 49 11.51 7.61 2.58
C CYS A 49 10.64 6.35 2.53
N VAL A 50 10.36 5.77 3.69
CA VAL A 50 9.31 4.78 3.89
C VAL A 50 8.31 5.35 4.90
N TRP A 51 7.05 5.39 4.53
CA TRP A 51 5.95 5.71 5.42
C TRP A 51 5.18 4.43 5.73
N ILE A 52 4.96 4.12 7.00
CA ILE A 52 4.23 2.94 7.48
C ILE A 52 2.93 3.40 8.12
N SER A 53 1.81 2.77 7.74
CA SER A 53 0.46 3.09 8.21
C SER A 53 0.20 2.69 9.66
N HIS A 54 0.60 1.46 10.01
CA HIS A 54 0.36 0.85 11.32
C HIS A 54 1.26 -0.38 11.54
N ASN A 55 1.14 -1.03 12.71
CA ASN A 55 2.07 -2.07 13.17
C ASN A 55 1.70 -3.52 12.79
N HIS A 56 0.70 -3.77 11.94
CA HIS A 56 0.48 -5.14 11.48
C HIS A 56 1.61 -5.61 10.55
N ALA A 57 1.94 -6.90 10.68
CA ALA A 57 3.14 -7.49 10.10
C ALA A 57 3.22 -7.38 8.57
N ASP A 58 2.08 -7.50 7.92
CA ASP A 58 1.86 -7.35 6.48
C ASP A 58 2.15 -5.94 5.94
N HIS A 59 2.34 -4.94 6.81
CA HIS A 59 2.67 -3.58 6.39
C HIS A 59 4.13 -3.18 6.65
N HIS A 60 4.92 -3.94 7.42
CA HIS A 60 6.28 -3.49 7.78
C HIS A 60 7.38 -4.55 7.85
N LEU A 61 7.07 -5.85 7.84
CA LEU A 61 8.10 -6.90 8.00
C LEU A 61 9.18 -6.89 6.91
N GLY A 62 8.89 -6.34 5.71
CA GLY A 62 9.87 -6.19 4.65
C GLY A 62 10.94 -5.12 4.93
N LEU A 63 10.67 -4.21 5.86
CA LEU A 63 11.53 -3.05 6.13
C LEU A 63 12.94 -3.45 6.57
N LEU A 64 13.10 -4.49 7.40
CA LEU A 64 14.41 -4.97 7.83
C LEU A 64 15.27 -5.45 6.65
N ARG A 65 14.66 -6.20 5.71
CA ARG A 65 15.35 -6.68 4.52
C ARG A 65 15.71 -5.54 3.58
N LEU A 66 14.86 -4.53 3.49
CA LEU A 66 15.12 -3.33 2.70
C LEU A 66 16.27 -2.51 3.28
N LEU A 67 16.31 -2.30 4.61
CA LEU A 67 17.42 -1.62 5.30
C LEU A 67 18.74 -2.37 5.12
N SER A 68 18.72 -3.70 5.31
CA SER A 68 19.90 -4.54 5.11
C SER A 68 20.43 -4.47 3.67
N ALA A 69 19.55 -4.46 2.67
CA ALA A 69 19.92 -4.32 1.26
C ALA A 69 20.52 -2.94 0.91
N ARG A 70 20.16 -1.88 1.65
CA ARG A 70 20.76 -0.54 1.52
C ARG A 70 22.11 -0.41 2.22
N ALA A 71 22.34 -1.22 3.25
CA ALA A 71 23.44 -1.02 4.19
C ALA A 71 24.84 -1.02 3.54
N SER A 72 25.01 -1.74 2.43
CA SER A 72 26.28 -1.88 1.71
C SER A 72 26.52 -0.82 0.64
N THR A 73 25.51 -0.06 0.24
CA THR A 73 25.57 0.87 -0.91
C THR A 73 25.27 2.31 -0.55
N VAL A 74 24.49 2.54 0.52
CA VAL A 74 24.07 3.88 0.94
C VAL A 74 24.41 4.11 2.40
N GLU A 75 25.17 5.19 2.65
CA GLU A 75 25.48 5.64 4.02
C GLU A 75 24.39 6.55 4.60
N GLU A 76 23.66 7.28 3.75
CA GLU A 76 22.55 8.13 4.17
C GLU A 76 21.43 7.28 4.79
N PRO A 77 21.02 7.56 6.06
CA PRO A 77 19.93 6.86 6.70
C PRO A 77 18.62 7.02 5.92
N LEU A 78 17.84 5.95 5.84
CA LEU A 78 16.50 6.00 5.27
C LEU A 78 15.55 6.74 6.22
N LEU A 79 14.80 7.74 5.73
CA LEU A 79 13.76 8.35 6.55
C LEU A 79 12.62 7.34 6.71
N VAL A 80 12.29 6.99 7.95
CA VAL A 80 11.16 6.12 8.29
C VAL A 80 10.15 6.95 9.07
N ILE A 81 8.95 7.10 8.52
CA ILE A 81 7.81 7.72 9.19
C ILE A 81 6.83 6.61 9.55
N GLY A 82 6.57 6.38 10.83
CA GLY A 82 5.75 5.24 11.25
C GLY A 82 5.25 5.36 12.69
N PRO A 83 4.47 4.38 13.18
CA PRO A 83 3.86 4.46 14.50
C PRO A 83 4.89 4.11 15.58
N THR A 84 4.73 4.64 16.80
CA THR A 84 5.69 4.43 17.90
C THR A 84 6.13 2.96 18.12
N PRO A 85 5.22 1.95 18.07
CA PRO A 85 5.60 0.55 18.23
C PRO A 85 6.60 0.05 17.17
N LEU A 86 6.54 0.59 15.94
CA LEU A 86 7.49 0.27 14.89
C LEU A 86 8.89 0.74 15.26
N GLN A 87 9.01 1.91 15.92
CA GLN A 87 10.31 2.42 16.35
C GLN A 87 10.97 1.47 17.34
N PHE A 88 10.24 1.03 18.37
CA PHE A 88 10.77 0.09 19.36
C PHE A 88 11.23 -1.22 18.71
N TRP A 89 10.43 -1.75 17.78
CA TRP A 89 10.79 -2.93 17.01
C TRP A 89 12.08 -2.72 16.19
N LEU A 90 12.20 -1.61 15.46
CA LEU A 90 13.42 -1.29 14.70
C LEU A 90 14.64 -1.09 15.60
N ASP A 91 14.48 -0.45 16.76
CA ASP A 91 15.55 -0.22 17.74
C ASP A 91 16.08 -1.54 18.31
N GLU A 92 15.20 -2.49 18.64
CA GLU A 92 15.58 -3.83 19.10
C GLU A 92 16.39 -4.60 18.03
N TYR A 93 15.95 -4.55 16.77
CA TYR A 93 16.72 -5.17 15.69
C TYR A 93 18.05 -4.44 15.43
N ALA A 94 18.06 -3.10 15.46
CA ALA A 94 19.28 -2.30 15.31
C ALA A 94 20.32 -2.57 16.41
N ALA A 95 19.87 -2.95 17.62
CA ALA A 95 20.76 -3.38 18.68
C ALA A 95 21.52 -4.67 18.33
N LEU A 96 20.94 -5.54 17.51
CA LEU A 96 21.49 -6.87 17.18
C LEU A 96 22.10 -6.97 15.77
N ASP A 97 21.56 -6.24 14.80
CA ASP A 97 21.93 -6.32 13.39
C ASP A 97 22.68 -5.05 12.92
N PRO A 98 23.99 -5.14 12.64
CA PRO A 98 24.78 -4.01 12.13
C PRO A 98 24.29 -3.45 10.78
N THR A 99 23.53 -4.23 10.01
CA THR A 99 22.97 -3.78 8.73
C THR A 99 21.71 -2.94 8.90
N VAL A 100 21.15 -2.90 10.11
CA VAL A 100 19.99 -2.05 10.47
C VAL A 100 20.45 -0.85 11.32
N ARG A 101 21.46 -1.06 12.18
CA ARG A 101 21.99 -0.04 13.08
C ARG A 101 22.43 1.22 12.34
N ASN A 102 21.92 2.38 12.77
CA ASN A 102 22.20 3.69 12.18
C ASN A 102 21.82 3.82 10.69
N LYS A 103 21.03 2.89 10.13
CA LYS A 103 20.62 2.91 8.72
C LYS A 103 19.24 3.54 8.48
N TYR A 104 18.59 4.05 9.53
CA TYR A 104 17.34 4.80 9.43
C TYR A 104 17.30 6.00 10.38
N ALA A 105 16.51 7.00 10.01
CA ALA A 105 16.12 8.11 10.86
C ALA A 105 14.61 8.06 11.05
N PHE A 106 14.14 7.97 12.30
CA PHE A 106 12.73 7.76 12.60
C PHE A 106 11.99 9.05 12.96
N VAL A 107 10.77 9.20 12.46
CA VAL A 107 9.81 10.23 12.86
C VAL A 107 8.44 9.60 13.06
N ASP A 108 7.81 9.86 14.20
CA ASP A 108 6.52 9.25 14.52
C ASP A 108 5.38 9.84 13.68
N ASN A 109 4.43 9.00 13.22
CA ASN A 109 3.21 9.46 12.52
C ASN A 109 2.47 10.55 13.31
N LEU A 110 2.41 10.45 14.65
CA LEU A 110 1.73 11.42 15.51
C LEU A 110 2.29 12.85 15.35
N SER A 111 3.54 12.97 14.89
CA SER A 111 4.18 14.27 14.65
C SER A 111 3.54 15.02 13.47
N PHE A 112 2.72 14.32 12.67
CA PHE A 112 1.98 14.84 11.53
C PHE A 112 0.46 14.75 11.71
N ASP A 113 -0.02 14.37 12.90
CA ASP A 113 -1.42 14.37 13.29
C ASP A 113 -1.73 15.65 14.06
N GLU A 114 -2.51 16.55 13.45
CA GLU A 114 -2.90 17.84 14.07
C GLU A 114 -3.82 17.66 15.28
N SER A 115 -4.50 16.52 15.40
CA SER A 115 -5.41 16.23 16.50
C SER A 115 -4.69 15.66 17.72
N ASP A 116 -3.44 15.21 17.56
CA ASP A 116 -2.62 14.70 18.65
C ASP A 116 -1.85 15.83 19.33
N SER A 117 -2.18 16.13 20.58
CA SER A 117 -1.52 17.18 21.35
C SER A 117 -0.03 16.91 21.61
N ARG A 118 0.42 15.65 21.52
CA ARG A 118 1.84 15.29 21.63
C ARG A 118 2.66 15.86 20.48
N SER A 119 2.06 16.10 19.31
CA SER A 119 2.71 16.76 18.16
C SER A 119 3.28 18.14 18.48
N GLN A 120 2.73 18.81 19.51
CA GLN A 120 3.16 20.14 19.96
C GLN A 120 4.30 20.09 20.98
N GLN A 121 4.66 18.91 21.49
CA GLN A 121 5.81 18.77 22.35
C GLN A 121 7.08 19.05 21.54
N VAL A 122 8.03 19.77 22.15
CA VAL A 122 9.24 20.29 21.48
C VAL A 122 9.98 19.21 20.69
N GLU A 123 10.11 18.01 21.26
CA GLU A 123 10.83 16.90 20.60
C GLU A 123 10.18 16.50 19.27
N TYR A 124 8.87 16.18 19.27
CA TYR A 124 8.14 15.78 18.06
C TYR A 124 8.06 16.94 17.06
N HIS A 125 7.81 18.16 17.54
CA HIS A 125 7.69 19.34 16.70
C HIS A 125 8.99 19.62 15.91
N VAL A 126 10.16 19.55 16.56
CA VAL A 126 11.45 19.79 15.90
C VAL A 126 11.78 18.68 14.90
N LYS A 127 11.52 17.41 15.24
CA LYS A 127 11.70 16.28 14.31
C LYS A 127 10.80 16.42 13.09
N ALA A 128 9.52 16.75 13.29
CA ALA A 128 8.55 16.98 12.22
C ALA A 128 8.95 18.15 11.33
N ALA A 129 9.39 19.27 11.90
CA ALA A 129 9.80 20.45 11.13
C ALA A 129 10.98 20.13 10.19
N ARG A 130 11.99 19.41 10.70
CA ARG A 130 13.12 18.93 9.88
C ARG A 130 12.67 17.99 8.77
N ALA A 131 11.80 17.04 9.09
CA ALA A 131 11.25 16.11 8.11
C ALA A 131 10.43 16.85 7.03
N ARG A 132 9.61 17.85 7.38
CA ARG A 132 8.83 18.64 6.41
C ARG A 132 9.73 19.38 5.41
N VAL A 133 10.79 20.04 5.90
CA VAL A 133 11.76 20.72 5.03
C VAL A 133 12.42 19.70 4.09
N TRP A 134 12.90 18.59 4.65
CA TRP A 134 13.57 17.55 3.86
C TRP A 134 12.64 16.89 2.83
N LEU A 135 11.37 16.61 3.18
CA LEU A 135 10.35 16.05 2.28
C LEU A 135 10.06 17.00 1.11
N ARG A 136 10.01 18.31 1.38
CA ARG A 136 9.82 19.32 0.34
C ARG A 136 11.00 19.37 -0.62
N GLU A 137 12.21 19.39 -0.11
CA GLU A 137 13.44 19.54 -0.90
C GLU A 137 13.83 18.26 -1.65
N THR A 138 13.50 17.08 -1.11
CA THR A 138 13.95 15.79 -1.65
C THR A 138 12.86 15.09 -2.46
N LEU A 139 11.60 15.17 -2.02
CA LEU A 139 10.48 14.43 -2.61
C LEU A 139 9.41 15.33 -3.23
N ASN A 140 9.62 16.65 -3.25
CA ASN A 140 8.63 17.62 -3.75
C ASN A 140 7.27 17.51 -3.04
N ILE A 141 7.27 17.11 -1.76
CA ILE A 141 6.09 17.03 -0.90
C ILE A 141 6.03 18.30 -0.06
N SER A 142 5.09 19.19 -0.37
CA SER A 142 4.89 20.46 0.35
C SER A 142 4.23 20.25 1.70
N GLN A 143 3.40 19.21 1.84
CA GLN A 143 2.72 18.87 3.07
C GLN A 143 2.50 17.36 3.20
N LEU A 144 2.73 16.84 4.41
CA LEU A 144 2.37 15.49 4.84
C LEU A 144 1.45 15.62 6.06
N GLU A 145 0.28 14.99 5.98
CA GLU A 145 -0.71 14.91 7.06
C GLU A 145 -1.00 13.45 7.36
N CYS A 146 -0.81 13.04 8.62
CA CYS A 146 -1.25 11.74 9.11
C CYS A 146 -2.65 11.90 9.69
N VAL A 147 -3.61 11.13 9.17
CA VAL A 147 -5.01 11.17 9.61
C VAL A 147 -5.30 9.91 10.42
N PRO A 148 -5.65 10.01 11.72
CA PRO A 148 -6.02 8.84 12.51
C PRO A 148 -7.21 8.12 11.91
N VAL A 149 -7.10 6.79 11.78
CA VAL A 149 -8.16 5.93 11.26
C VAL A 149 -8.51 4.82 12.25
N LYS A 150 -9.75 4.34 12.18
CA LYS A 150 -10.21 3.24 13.03
C LYS A 150 -9.75 1.92 12.43
N HIS A 151 -8.73 1.31 13.05
CA HIS A 151 -8.25 -0.04 12.75
C HIS A 151 -7.57 -0.67 13.98
N ALA A 152 -6.23 -0.64 14.04
CA ALA A 152 -5.43 -1.01 15.20
C ALA A 152 -4.94 0.23 15.95
N HIS A 153 -4.32 0.04 17.13
CA HIS A 153 -3.71 1.15 17.87
C HIS A 153 -2.66 1.88 17.00
N GLN A 154 -2.75 3.22 16.95
CA GLN A 154 -1.88 4.08 16.14
C GLN A 154 -1.88 3.69 14.65
N SER A 155 -3.08 3.54 14.08
CA SER A 155 -3.26 3.40 12.62
C SER A 155 -3.56 4.76 12.00
N TYR A 156 -2.86 5.06 10.91
CA TYR A 156 -3.00 6.31 10.19
C TYR A 156 -3.24 6.04 8.70
N ALA A 157 -4.01 6.92 8.09
CA ALA A 157 -3.93 7.23 6.67
C ALA A 157 -2.95 8.40 6.47
N VAL A 158 -2.48 8.60 5.24
CA VAL A 158 -1.65 9.76 4.88
C VAL A 158 -2.24 10.52 3.70
N VAL A 159 -2.22 11.84 3.81
CA VAL A 159 -2.46 12.76 2.69
C VAL A 159 -1.17 13.52 2.39
N LEU A 160 -0.68 13.35 1.18
CA LEU A 160 0.49 14.03 0.63
C LEU A 160 0.01 15.13 -0.30
N THR A 161 0.43 16.36 -0.06
CA THR A 161 0.31 17.46 -1.01
C THR A 161 1.68 17.73 -1.62
N PHE A 162 1.75 17.74 -2.95
CA PHE A 162 2.97 18.03 -3.68
C PHE A 162 3.17 19.54 -3.87
N VAL A 163 4.37 19.97 -4.29
CA VAL A 163 4.68 21.40 -4.54
C VAL A 163 3.84 22.04 -5.65
N ASN A 164 3.20 21.24 -6.49
CA ASN A 164 2.26 21.68 -7.53
C ASN A 164 0.79 21.58 -7.10
N ASP A 165 0.54 21.45 -5.80
CA ASP A 165 -0.78 21.33 -5.14
C ASP A 165 -1.57 20.06 -5.47
N ALA A 166 -1.02 19.15 -6.28
CA ALA A 166 -1.64 17.84 -6.46
C ALA A 166 -1.60 17.05 -5.15
N LYS A 167 -2.66 16.28 -4.90
CA LYS A 167 -2.80 15.46 -3.68
C LYS A 167 -2.84 13.97 -3.99
N LEU A 168 -2.15 13.19 -3.16
CA LEU A 168 -2.27 11.74 -3.09
C LEU A 168 -2.71 11.36 -1.67
N ALA A 169 -3.76 10.56 -1.56
CA ALA A 169 -4.20 9.97 -0.29
C ALA A 169 -3.95 8.46 -0.28
N PHE A 170 -3.49 7.91 0.84
CA PHE A 170 -3.31 6.47 1.06
C PHE A 170 -3.92 6.10 2.40
N SER A 171 -4.86 5.15 2.40
CA SER A 171 -5.67 4.86 3.59
C SER A 171 -4.92 4.08 4.68
N GLY A 172 -3.93 3.25 4.31
CA GLY A 172 -3.57 2.10 5.15
C GLY A 172 -4.78 1.18 5.35
N ASP A 173 -4.81 0.45 6.46
CA ASP A 173 -5.99 -0.31 6.87
C ASP A 173 -6.91 0.55 7.73
N CYS A 174 -8.20 0.54 7.39
CA CYS A 174 -9.17 1.39 8.08
C CYS A 174 -10.61 0.95 7.89
N ARG A 175 -11.46 1.32 8.85
CA ARG A 175 -12.88 1.58 8.58
C ARG A 175 -13.07 2.89 7.80
N PRO A 176 -14.20 3.06 7.09
CA PRO A 176 -14.51 4.30 6.36
C PRO A 176 -14.36 5.52 7.25
N SER A 177 -13.68 6.55 6.74
CA SER A 177 -13.25 7.68 7.54
C SER A 177 -13.64 9.00 6.86
N GLU A 178 -14.60 9.70 7.45
CA GLU A 178 -15.01 11.04 7.01
C GLU A 178 -13.84 12.04 7.10
N LYS A 179 -13.03 11.95 8.15
CA LYS A 179 -11.81 12.78 8.30
C LYS A 179 -10.82 12.56 7.17
N LEU A 180 -10.65 11.32 6.72
CA LEU A 180 -9.79 11.03 5.57
C LEU A 180 -10.37 11.67 4.30
N ALA A 181 -11.68 11.53 4.07
CA ALA A 181 -12.34 12.16 2.94
C ALA A 181 -12.17 13.70 2.95
N GLU A 182 -12.37 14.33 4.09
CA GLU A 182 -12.19 15.78 4.28
C GLU A 182 -10.76 16.23 3.95
N LYS A 183 -9.74 15.57 4.51
CA LYS A 183 -8.33 15.92 4.27
C LYS A 183 -7.90 15.64 2.83
N ALA A 184 -8.43 14.57 2.24
CA ALA A 184 -8.19 14.17 0.86
C ALA A 184 -9.07 14.91 -0.16
N THR A 185 -9.78 15.98 0.23
CA THR A 185 -10.63 16.76 -0.68
C THR A 185 -9.87 17.14 -1.96
N ASN A 186 -10.46 16.80 -3.12
CA ASN A 186 -9.94 16.97 -4.46
C ASN A 186 -8.61 16.23 -4.72
N ALA A 187 -8.39 15.09 -4.06
CA ALA A 187 -7.21 14.26 -4.34
C ALA A 187 -7.15 13.87 -5.82
N PHE A 188 -5.97 13.99 -6.42
CA PHE A 188 -5.74 13.49 -7.77
C PHE A 188 -5.83 11.96 -7.78
N LEU A 189 -5.24 11.32 -6.77
CA LEU A 189 -5.29 9.88 -6.57
C LEU A 189 -5.59 9.58 -5.11
N MET A 190 -6.61 8.77 -4.86
CA MET A 190 -6.82 8.11 -3.57
C MET A 190 -6.53 6.63 -3.74
N VAL A 191 -5.64 6.08 -2.92
CA VAL A 191 -5.40 4.64 -2.81
C VAL A 191 -6.06 4.17 -1.51
N HIS A 192 -7.03 3.28 -1.62
CA HIS A 192 -7.88 2.90 -0.49
C HIS A 192 -7.94 1.39 -0.33
N GLU A 193 -7.87 0.91 0.92
CA GLU A 193 -8.12 -0.50 1.23
C GLU A 193 -9.57 -0.88 0.93
N ALA A 194 -9.74 -2.08 0.41
CA ALA A 194 -11.04 -2.66 0.09
C ALA A 194 -11.00 -4.16 0.40
N THR A 195 -10.71 -4.47 1.65
CA THR A 195 -10.37 -5.84 2.10
C THR A 195 -11.49 -6.84 1.86
N PHE A 196 -12.74 -6.41 2.01
CA PHE A 196 -13.93 -7.27 1.94
C PHE A 196 -14.84 -6.95 0.75
N GLU A 197 -15.54 -7.97 0.26
CA GLU A 197 -16.67 -7.80 -0.64
C GLU A 197 -17.86 -7.15 0.10
N ASP A 198 -18.79 -6.58 -0.65
CA ASP A 198 -19.91 -5.80 -0.09
C ASP A 198 -20.87 -6.66 0.73
N GLU A 199 -20.98 -7.95 0.39
CA GLU A 199 -21.75 -8.96 1.12
C GLU A 199 -21.18 -9.24 2.52
N LEU A 200 -19.88 -8.99 2.75
CA LEU A 200 -19.14 -9.28 3.98
C LEU A 200 -19.02 -8.04 4.89
N THR A 201 -20.01 -7.15 4.84
CA THR A 201 -20.05 -5.91 5.65
C THR A 201 -19.87 -6.16 7.15
N LYS A 202 -20.37 -7.28 7.67
CA LYS A 202 -20.23 -7.61 9.10
C LYS A 202 -18.78 -7.92 9.46
N GLU A 203 -18.14 -8.80 8.68
CA GLU A 203 -16.74 -9.17 8.84
C GLU A 203 -15.82 -7.96 8.69
N ALA A 204 -16.11 -7.08 7.72
CA ALA A 204 -15.41 -5.81 7.53
C ALA A 204 -15.45 -4.94 8.80
N LYS A 205 -16.63 -4.81 9.43
CA LYS A 205 -16.78 -4.06 10.69
C LYS A 205 -16.05 -4.72 11.85
N ASP A 206 -16.21 -6.04 12.00
CA ASP A 206 -15.64 -6.81 13.11
C ASP A 206 -14.11 -6.83 13.06
N LYS A 207 -13.52 -6.86 11.86
CA LYS A 207 -12.06 -6.81 11.65
C LYS A 207 -11.52 -5.41 11.37
N ALA A 208 -12.38 -4.39 11.43
CA ALA A 208 -12.02 -2.99 11.23
C ALA A 208 -11.35 -2.66 9.88
N HIS A 209 -11.92 -3.18 8.79
CA HIS A 209 -11.54 -2.93 7.39
C HIS A 209 -12.72 -2.44 6.55
N CYS A 210 -12.52 -1.99 5.32
CA CYS A 210 -13.60 -1.55 4.42
C CYS A 210 -14.12 -2.67 3.51
N THR A 211 -15.39 -2.53 3.09
CA THR A 211 -15.83 -3.14 1.84
C THR A 211 -15.48 -2.28 0.63
N MET A 212 -15.63 -2.82 -0.58
CA MET A 212 -15.41 -2.08 -1.83
C MET A 212 -16.33 -0.86 -1.97
N ALA A 213 -17.64 -1.02 -1.76
CA ALA A 213 -18.61 0.08 -1.82
C ALA A 213 -18.30 1.17 -0.80
N GLU A 214 -17.85 0.78 0.40
CA GLU A 214 -17.48 1.73 1.44
C GLU A 214 -16.23 2.54 1.06
N ALA A 215 -15.20 1.89 0.49
CA ALA A 215 -14.01 2.58 -0.03
C ALA A 215 -14.36 3.54 -1.19
N ILE A 216 -15.23 3.10 -2.11
CA ILE A 216 -15.76 3.94 -3.20
C ILE A 216 -16.52 5.15 -2.66
N GLN A 217 -17.32 4.96 -1.61
CA GLN A 217 -18.04 6.07 -0.97
C GLN A 217 -17.08 7.11 -0.38
N VAL A 218 -16.01 6.70 0.30
CA VAL A 218 -14.98 7.61 0.82
C VAL A 218 -14.30 8.38 -0.31
N GLY A 219 -13.94 7.70 -1.41
CA GLY A 219 -13.37 8.35 -2.60
C GLY A 219 -14.30 9.42 -3.21
N ARG A 220 -15.60 9.10 -3.31
CA ARG A 220 -16.62 10.05 -3.79
C ARG A 220 -16.79 11.25 -2.85
N GLN A 221 -16.81 11.02 -1.54
CA GLN A 221 -16.89 12.09 -0.54
C GLN A 221 -15.68 13.03 -0.60
N ALA A 222 -14.49 12.48 -0.86
CA ALA A 222 -13.28 13.26 -1.08
C ALA A 222 -13.26 14.02 -2.42
N ASN A 223 -14.24 13.81 -3.29
CA ASN A 223 -14.19 14.26 -4.69
C ASN A 223 -12.85 13.88 -5.35
N ALA A 224 -12.38 12.65 -5.10
CA ALA A 224 -11.15 12.16 -5.68
C ALA A 224 -11.32 12.02 -7.19
N ARG A 225 -10.29 12.36 -7.96
CA ARG A 225 -10.33 12.20 -9.42
C ARG A 225 -10.18 10.74 -9.83
N HIS A 226 -9.24 10.04 -9.20
CA HIS A 226 -9.00 8.62 -9.41
C HIS A 226 -8.96 7.91 -8.05
N LEU A 227 -9.60 6.75 -7.97
CA LEU A 227 -9.59 5.86 -6.81
C LEU A 227 -8.95 4.53 -7.21
N LEU A 228 -7.90 4.12 -6.52
CA LEU A 228 -7.26 2.82 -6.68
C LEU A 228 -7.54 1.96 -5.44
N LEU A 229 -8.34 0.92 -5.62
CA LEU A 229 -8.67 -0.06 -4.58
C LEU A 229 -7.52 -1.07 -4.43
N THR A 230 -7.15 -1.39 -3.19
CA THR A 230 -6.07 -2.34 -2.88
C THR A 230 -6.35 -3.11 -1.58
N HIS A 231 -5.38 -3.89 -1.11
CA HIS A 231 -5.42 -4.64 0.14
C HIS A 231 -6.58 -5.66 0.21
N PHE A 232 -6.82 -6.37 -0.89
CA PHE A 232 -7.87 -7.37 -0.97
C PHE A 232 -7.56 -8.60 -0.12
N SER A 233 -8.58 -9.15 0.54
CA SER A 233 -8.43 -10.41 1.26
C SER A 233 -8.11 -11.56 0.29
N GLN A 234 -6.98 -12.24 0.49
CA GLN A 234 -6.59 -13.42 -0.31
C GLN A 234 -7.53 -14.63 -0.13
N ARG A 235 -8.46 -14.58 0.84
CA ARG A 235 -9.35 -15.72 1.16
C ARG A 235 -10.59 -15.79 0.29
N TYR A 236 -10.93 -14.70 -0.40
CA TYR A 236 -12.14 -14.60 -1.22
C TYR A 236 -11.74 -14.38 -2.69
N PRO A 237 -12.26 -15.19 -3.64
CA PRO A 237 -11.98 -15.02 -5.06
C PRO A 237 -12.54 -13.69 -5.55
N LYS A 238 -11.74 -12.95 -6.31
CA LYS A 238 -12.06 -11.58 -6.72
C LYS A 238 -13.18 -11.58 -7.75
N THR A 239 -14.09 -10.62 -7.63
CA THR A 239 -14.78 -10.07 -8.81
C THR A 239 -14.18 -8.69 -9.04
N ALA A 240 -13.53 -8.47 -10.18
CA ALA A 240 -13.05 -7.14 -10.55
C ALA A 240 -14.26 -6.18 -10.61
N VAL A 241 -14.43 -5.33 -9.60
CA VAL A 241 -15.44 -4.27 -9.66
C VAL A 241 -14.94 -3.21 -10.62
N LEU A 242 -15.61 -3.14 -11.75
CA LEU A 242 -15.36 -2.19 -12.81
C LEU A 242 -16.65 -1.41 -13.01
N SER A 243 -16.73 -0.20 -12.46
CA SER A 243 -17.67 0.75 -13.02
C SER A 243 -17.00 1.34 -14.25
N SER A 244 -17.37 0.87 -15.44
CA SER A 244 -17.27 1.70 -16.63
C SER A 244 -17.91 3.03 -16.28
N SER A 245 -17.23 4.14 -16.54
CA SER A 245 -17.78 5.47 -16.46
C SER A 245 -19.17 5.48 -17.10
N SER A 246 -20.24 5.37 -16.30
CA SER A 246 -21.49 5.98 -16.73
C SER A 246 -21.13 7.44 -16.89
N ALA A 247 -21.62 8.10 -17.95
CA ALA A 247 -21.31 9.49 -18.26
C ALA A 247 -21.65 10.49 -17.11
N GLU A 248 -22.14 10.00 -15.98
CA GLU A 248 -22.49 10.71 -14.75
C GLU A 248 -21.46 10.56 -13.60
N SER A 249 -20.50 9.62 -13.64
CA SER A 249 -19.53 9.46 -12.54
C SER A 249 -18.25 10.26 -12.77
N ALA A 250 -17.98 11.22 -11.89
CA ALA A 250 -16.82 12.13 -11.98
C ALA A 250 -15.48 11.52 -11.49
N MET A 251 -15.49 10.29 -10.99
CA MET A 251 -14.33 9.60 -10.39
C MET A 251 -14.10 8.26 -11.07
N ASP A 252 -12.88 8.03 -11.55
CA ASP A 252 -12.48 6.74 -12.11
C ASP A 252 -12.08 5.78 -10.98
N VAL A 253 -12.57 4.53 -11.02
CA VAL A 253 -12.25 3.49 -10.03
C VAL A 253 -11.40 2.41 -10.67
N LEU A 254 -10.24 2.14 -10.08
CA LEU A 254 -9.25 1.15 -10.50
C LEU A 254 -9.07 0.08 -9.42
N THR A 255 -8.74 -1.13 -9.83
CA THR A 255 -8.37 -2.24 -8.94
C THR A 255 -6.88 -2.50 -9.07
N ALA A 256 -6.15 -2.46 -7.96
CA ALA A 256 -4.73 -2.76 -7.94
C ALA A 256 -4.47 -4.26 -8.10
N ILE A 257 -3.46 -4.59 -8.89
CA ILE A 257 -2.84 -5.91 -8.93
C ILE A 257 -1.36 -5.78 -8.63
N ASP A 258 -0.76 -6.86 -8.15
CA ASP A 258 0.68 -6.94 -8.01
C ASP A 258 1.35 -6.56 -9.34
N MET A 259 2.44 -5.80 -9.24
CA MET A 259 3.22 -5.30 -10.39
C MET A 259 2.55 -4.22 -11.24
N LEU A 260 1.33 -3.78 -10.92
CA LEU A 260 0.72 -2.62 -11.57
C LEU A 260 1.65 -1.41 -11.45
N SER A 261 2.09 -0.88 -12.59
CA SER A 261 2.93 0.32 -12.68
C SER A 261 2.24 1.33 -13.57
N LEU A 262 1.98 2.51 -13.02
CA LEU A 262 1.25 3.58 -13.69
C LEU A 262 2.00 4.90 -13.50
N ARG A 263 2.14 5.65 -14.58
CA ARG A 263 2.53 7.05 -14.52
C ARG A 263 1.30 7.90 -14.26
N PHE A 264 1.42 8.97 -13.47
CA PHE A 264 0.33 9.90 -13.19
C PHE A 264 -0.35 10.46 -14.45
N ARG A 265 0.40 10.59 -15.56
CA ARG A 265 -0.15 11.02 -16.86
C ARG A 265 -1.05 9.98 -17.53
N GLU A 266 -0.83 8.69 -17.27
CA GLU A 266 -1.60 7.58 -17.83
C GLU A 266 -2.97 7.47 -17.18
N LEU A 267 -3.09 7.84 -15.89
CA LEU A 267 -4.37 7.94 -15.20
C LEU A 267 -5.34 8.94 -15.87
N ARG A 268 -4.83 9.88 -16.68
CA ARG A 268 -5.67 10.81 -17.44
C ARG A 268 -6.24 10.22 -18.73
N GLN A 269 -5.86 9.00 -19.11
CA GLN A 269 -6.33 8.39 -20.37
C GLN A 269 -7.72 7.77 -20.19
N PRO A 270 -8.73 8.21 -20.97
CA PRO A 270 -10.11 7.76 -20.80
C PRO A 270 -10.32 6.24 -20.99
N GLN A 271 -9.44 5.59 -21.76
CA GLN A 271 -9.55 4.18 -22.16
C GLN A 271 -8.65 3.24 -21.37
N LEU A 272 -7.86 3.75 -20.41
CA LEU A 272 -6.98 2.92 -19.59
C LEU A 272 -7.78 1.80 -18.91
N MET A 273 -8.99 2.13 -18.47
CA MET A 273 -9.90 1.20 -17.81
C MET A 273 -10.38 0.09 -18.72
N ASP A 274 -10.74 0.40 -19.97
CA ASP A 274 -11.20 -0.60 -20.93
C ASP A 274 -10.09 -1.61 -21.26
N VAL A 275 -8.85 -1.13 -21.39
CA VAL A 275 -7.69 -1.99 -21.67
C VAL A 275 -7.30 -2.85 -20.47
N CYS A 276 -7.22 -2.27 -19.27
CA CYS A 276 -6.93 -3.03 -18.05
C CYS A 276 -8.01 -4.10 -17.78
N THR A 277 -9.27 -3.78 -18.08
CA THR A 277 -10.40 -4.71 -17.96
C THR A 277 -10.21 -5.94 -18.83
N GLN A 278 -9.92 -5.73 -20.12
CA GLN A 278 -9.77 -6.85 -21.08
C GLN A 278 -8.63 -7.80 -20.67
N LEU A 279 -7.57 -7.28 -20.05
CA LEU A 279 -6.45 -8.08 -19.58
C LEU A 279 -6.82 -8.87 -18.31
N MET A 280 -7.51 -8.26 -17.35
CA MET A 280 -7.86 -8.93 -16.09
C MET A 280 -8.92 -10.03 -16.25
N THR A 281 -9.88 -9.84 -17.17
CA THR A 281 -10.89 -10.88 -17.44
C THR A 281 -10.28 -12.11 -18.12
N GLN A 282 -9.18 -11.96 -18.85
CA GLN A 282 -8.47 -13.10 -19.45
C GLN A 282 -7.77 -13.95 -18.38
N ASP A 283 -7.18 -13.31 -17.38
CA ASP A 283 -6.50 -13.99 -16.26
C ASP A 283 -7.49 -14.67 -15.31
N ASP A 284 -8.64 -14.03 -15.01
CA ASP A 284 -9.68 -14.61 -14.15
C ASP A 284 -10.31 -15.88 -14.76
N ASP A 285 -10.44 -15.95 -16.09
CA ASP A 285 -10.92 -17.15 -16.80
C ASP A 285 -9.91 -18.31 -16.68
N GLU A 286 -8.60 -18.02 -16.78
CA GLU A 286 -7.54 -19.01 -16.61
C GLU A 286 -7.43 -19.52 -15.16
N ASP A 287 -7.55 -18.64 -14.16
CA ASP A 287 -7.53 -18.97 -12.74
C ASP A 287 -8.81 -19.73 -12.30
N SER A 288 -9.96 -19.36 -12.86
CA SER A 288 -11.24 -20.07 -12.73
C SER A 288 -11.14 -21.51 -13.24
N GLU A 289 -10.59 -21.70 -14.44
CA GLU A 289 -10.36 -23.03 -15.02
C GLU A 289 -9.35 -23.85 -14.18
N ALA A 290 -8.29 -23.22 -13.68
CA ALA A 290 -7.32 -23.85 -12.81
C ALA A 290 -7.92 -24.27 -11.46
N ALA A 291 -8.72 -23.42 -10.82
CA ALA A 291 -9.40 -23.69 -9.55
C ALA A 291 -10.47 -24.80 -9.70
N ALA A 292 -11.23 -24.78 -10.79
CA ALA A 292 -12.20 -25.82 -11.12
C ALA A 292 -11.51 -27.18 -11.38
N SER A 293 -10.38 -27.16 -12.09
CA SER A 293 -9.54 -28.36 -12.33
C SER A 293 -8.97 -28.94 -11.04
N HIS A 294 -8.49 -28.08 -10.13
CA HIS A 294 -7.92 -28.50 -8.84
C HIS A 294 -8.99 -29.09 -7.91
N THR A 295 -10.18 -28.49 -7.89
CA THR A 295 -11.35 -28.98 -7.14
C THR A 295 -11.82 -30.33 -7.69
N ALA A 296 -11.87 -30.48 -9.01
CA ALA A 296 -12.20 -31.75 -9.66
C ALA A 296 -11.18 -32.85 -9.37
N GLN A 297 -9.89 -32.52 -9.30
CA GLN A 297 -8.84 -33.47 -8.90
C GLN A 297 -8.98 -33.93 -7.44
N GLN A 298 -9.25 -33.02 -6.50
CA GLN A 298 -9.46 -33.36 -5.10
C GLN A 298 -10.68 -34.28 -4.90
N GLN A 299 -11.81 -33.95 -5.51
CA GLN A 299 -13.02 -34.79 -5.46
C GLN A 299 -12.77 -36.19 -6.08
N ARG A 300 -11.96 -36.27 -7.14
CA ARG A 300 -11.59 -37.57 -7.75
C ARG A 300 -10.69 -38.40 -6.84
N GLN A 301 -9.79 -37.78 -6.08
CA GLN A 301 -8.94 -38.47 -5.11
C GLN A 301 -9.74 -38.95 -3.89
N GLU A 302 -10.70 -38.16 -3.40
CA GLU A 302 -11.58 -38.55 -2.30
C GLU A 302 -12.49 -39.73 -2.68
N ARG A 303 -13.08 -39.70 -3.88
CA ARG A 303 -13.87 -40.84 -4.40
C ARG A 303 -13.03 -42.11 -4.53
N LYS A 304 -11.74 -42.00 -4.88
CA LYS A 304 -10.82 -43.15 -4.91
C LYS A 304 -10.51 -43.68 -3.51
N LYS A 305 -10.32 -42.80 -2.52
CA LYS A 305 -10.12 -43.19 -1.12
C LYS A 305 -11.36 -43.89 -0.55
N GLN A 306 -12.56 -43.35 -0.76
CA GLN A 306 -13.81 -44.00 -0.32
C GLN A 306 -14.00 -45.38 -0.94
N LYS A 307 -13.80 -45.53 -2.26
CA LYS A 307 -13.88 -46.84 -2.93
C LYS A 307 -12.82 -47.83 -2.45
N SER A 308 -11.65 -47.35 -2.01
CA SER A 308 -10.63 -48.21 -1.42
C SER A 308 -11.05 -48.70 -0.03
N VAL A 309 -11.62 -47.82 0.80
CA VAL A 309 -12.11 -48.15 2.15
C VAL A 309 -13.28 -49.13 2.08
N GLU A 310 -14.22 -48.94 1.15
CA GLU A 310 -15.34 -49.86 0.95
C GLU A 310 -14.90 -51.26 0.49
N ARG A 311 -13.86 -51.35 -0.35
CA ARG A 311 -13.30 -52.64 -0.80
C ARG A 311 -12.57 -53.39 0.31
N THR A 312 -11.91 -52.68 1.23
CA THR A 312 -11.24 -53.29 2.38
C THR A 312 -12.22 -53.72 3.47
N ALA A 313 -13.43 -53.14 3.52
CA ALA A 313 -14.48 -53.51 4.47
C ALA A 313 -15.31 -54.74 4.03
N GLN A 314 -15.15 -55.21 2.77
CA GLN A 314 -15.88 -56.34 2.19
C GLN A 314 -15.02 -57.62 2.01
N SER A 315 -13.76 -57.61 2.46
CA SER A 315 -12.86 -58.78 2.52
C SER A 315 -12.58 -59.18 3.95
#